data_AF-A0A8S9WAV9-F1
#
_entry.id   AF-A0A8S9WAV9-F1
#
_cell.length_a   1.000
_cell.length_b   1.000
_cell.length_c   1.000
_cell.angle_alpha   90.00
_cell.angle_beta   90.00
_cell.angle_gamma   90.00
#
_symmetry.space_group_name_H-M   'P 1'
#
loop_
_entity.id
_entity.type
_entity.pdbx_description
1 polymer ?
#
loop_
_entity_poly.entity_id
_entity_poly.type
_entity_poly.pdbx_seq_one_letter_code
_entity_poly.pdbx_strand_id
1 'polypeptide(L)'
;MFVGKLSMLVEKMARKEEMLMRKKKPFEKCPICGGELEEKEVEKLLKGGAHTAIMKVRAEVCLHCGERLYSQEVVRRFEEVRGMLEREEVSAFKLLGKAFQVA
;
A
#
# COMPACT_ATOMS: atom_id res chain seq x y z
N MET A 1 -1.36 -39.88 12.20
CA MET A 1 -0.85 -38.85 13.16
C MET A 1 -0.05 -37.70 12.52
N PHE A 2 0.40 -37.79 11.26
CA PHE A 2 1.24 -36.74 10.64
C PHE A 2 0.47 -35.50 10.14
N VAL A 3 -0.78 -35.65 9.70
CA VAL A 3 -1.58 -34.57 9.11
C VAL A 3 -1.92 -33.46 10.12
N GLY A 4 -2.29 -33.83 11.36
CA GLY A 4 -2.64 -32.87 12.41
C GLY A 4 -1.46 -32.04 12.92
N LYS A 5 -0.24 -32.60 12.88
CA LYS A 5 0.97 -31.89 13.34
C LYS A 5 1.42 -30.83 12.35
N LEU A 6 1.23 -31.08 11.04
CA LEU A 6 1.51 -30.11 9.99
C LEU A 6 0.49 -28.96 9.99
N SER A 7 -0.81 -29.27 10.16
CA SER A 7 -1.87 -28.25 10.28
C SER A 7 -1.62 -27.25 11.41
N MET A 8 -1.31 -27.76 12.62
CA MET A 8 -0.98 -26.91 13.77
C MET A 8 0.27 -26.04 13.55
N LEU A 9 1.23 -26.51 12.76
CA LEU A 9 2.44 -25.74 12.45
C LEU A 9 2.11 -24.54 11.55
N VAL A 10 1.28 -24.76 10.53
CA VAL A 10 0.83 -23.71 9.59
C VAL A 10 0.01 -22.65 10.32
N GLU A 11 -0.92 -23.04 11.19
CA GLU A 11 -1.70 -22.09 12.02
C GLU A 11 -0.81 -21.28 12.97
N LYS A 12 0.19 -21.92 13.59
CA LYS A 12 1.16 -21.23 14.47
C LYS A 12 2.02 -20.23 13.70
N MET A 13 2.42 -20.56 12.47
CA MET A 13 3.18 -19.65 11.61
C MET A 13 2.34 -18.45 11.19
N ALA A 14 1.10 -18.65 10.75
CA ALA A 14 0.18 -17.57 10.40
C ALA A 14 -0.09 -16.63 11.59
N ARG A 15 -0.35 -17.16 12.79
CA ARG A 15 -0.52 -16.34 14.00
C ARG A 15 0.76 -15.57 14.37
N LYS A 16 1.93 -16.16 14.16
CA LYS A 16 3.22 -15.50 14.43
C LYS A 16 3.46 -14.35 13.44
N GLU A 17 3.13 -14.54 12.16
CA GLU A 17 3.17 -13.47 11.15
C GLU A 17 2.18 -12.35 11.46
N GLU A 18 0.94 -12.69 11.83
CA GLU A 18 -0.08 -11.71 12.23
C GLU A 18 0.35 -10.89 13.46
N MET A 19 0.92 -11.55 14.47
CA MET A 19 1.46 -10.89 15.66
C MET A 19 2.66 -9.98 15.34
N LEU A 20 3.55 -10.42 14.46
CA LEU A 20 4.72 -9.65 14.04
C LEU A 20 4.31 -8.41 13.21
N MET A 21 3.29 -8.55 12.37
CA MET A 21 2.68 -7.44 11.62
C MET A 21 2.01 -6.43 12.56
N ARG A 22 1.19 -6.89 13.52
CA ARG A 22 0.59 -6.00 14.54
C ARG A 22 1.63 -5.19 15.31
N LYS A 23 2.75 -5.79 15.69
CA LYS A 23 3.83 -5.11 16.43
C LYS A 23 4.55 -4.03 15.61
N LYS A 24 4.41 -4.05 14.27
CA LYS A 24 5.02 -3.06 13.36
C LYS A 24 4.06 -1.95 12.92
N LYS A 25 2.78 -2.01 13.30
CA LYS A 25 1.81 -0.98 12.94
C LYS A 25 2.06 0.28 13.78
N PRO A 26 2.35 1.43 13.15
CA PRO A 26 2.62 2.66 13.88
C PRO A 26 1.35 3.23 14.56
N PHE A 27 0.17 2.83 14.12
CA PHE A 27 -1.11 3.29 14.67
C PHE A 27 -2.10 2.13 14.84
N GLU A 28 -2.78 2.08 15.98
CA GLU A 28 -3.88 1.13 16.21
C GLU A 28 -5.24 1.66 15.72
N LYS A 29 -5.39 3.00 15.70
CA LYS A 29 -6.58 3.73 15.24
C LYS A 29 -6.17 4.81 14.25
N CYS A 30 -7.13 5.29 13.46
CA CYS A 30 -6.89 6.39 12.54
C CYS A 30 -6.42 7.65 13.30
N PRO A 31 -5.24 8.20 12.99
CA PRO A 31 -4.73 9.40 13.66
C PRO A 31 -5.52 10.67 13.31
N ILE A 32 -6.40 10.62 12.30
CA ILE A 32 -7.21 11.76 11.84
C ILE A 32 -8.56 11.81 12.56
N CYS A 33 -9.21 10.66 12.81
CA CYS A 33 -10.56 10.63 13.38
C CYS A 33 -10.80 9.60 14.50
N GLY A 34 -9.81 8.80 14.88
CA GLY A 34 -9.93 7.73 15.90
C GLY A 34 -10.64 6.46 15.43
N GLY A 35 -11.10 6.39 14.17
CA GLY A 35 -11.80 5.23 13.61
C GLY A 35 -10.92 3.99 13.39
N GLU A 36 -11.56 2.84 13.16
CA GLU A 36 -10.87 1.58 12.85
C GLU A 36 -10.10 1.65 11.54
N LEU A 37 -8.96 0.96 11.51
CA LEU A 37 -8.09 0.80 10.35
C LEU A 37 -8.15 -0.65 9.85
N GLU A 38 -8.24 -0.82 8.53
CA GLU A 38 -8.19 -2.13 7.88
C GLU A 38 -7.15 -2.12 6.75
N GLU A 39 -6.35 -3.17 6.61
CA GLU A 39 -5.42 -3.28 5.48
C GLU A 39 -6.18 -3.60 4.19
N LYS A 40 -6.00 -2.78 3.16
CA LYS A 40 -6.61 -2.96 1.83
C LYS A 40 -5.58 -2.74 0.73
N GLU A 41 -5.78 -3.39 -0.41
CA GLU A 41 -5.12 -2.97 -1.64
C GLU A 41 -5.83 -1.71 -2.16
N VAL A 42 -5.06 -0.66 -2.42
CA VAL A 42 -5.55 0.61 -2.94
C VAL A 42 -4.72 1.06 -4.12
N GLU A 43 -5.35 1.83 -5.02
CA GLU A 43 -4.65 2.55 -6.07
C GLU A 43 -4.26 3.94 -5.58
N LYS A 44 -3.01 4.32 -5.85
CA LYS A 44 -2.48 5.67 -5.67
C LYS A 44 -2.10 6.26 -7.03
N LEU A 45 -2.70 7.41 -7.35
CA LEU A 45 -2.28 8.25 -8.45
C LEU A 45 -1.03 9.04 -8.02
N LEU A 46 0.02 8.96 -8.84
CA LEU A 46 1.29 9.67 -8.69
C LEU A 46 1.46 10.59 -9.90
N LYS A 47 1.84 11.83 -9.64
CA LYS A 47 2.10 12.85 -10.66
C LYS A 47 3.54 13.34 -10.54
N GLY A 48 4.18 13.59 -11.68
CA GLY A 48 5.48 14.23 -11.82
C GLY A 48 5.58 14.80 -13.23
N GLY A 49 5.93 16.07 -13.36
CA GLY A 49 5.83 16.83 -14.61
C GLY A 49 4.42 16.75 -15.22
N ALA A 50 4.36 16.46 -16.52
CA ALA A 50 3.11 16.21 -17.25
C ALA A 50 2.61 14.76 -17.17
N HIS A 51 3.36 13.86 -16.52
CA HIS A 51 3.06 12.43 -16.48
C HIS A 51 2.26 12.02 -15.23
N THR A 52 1.46 10.97 -15.37
CA THR A 52 0.72 10.35 -14.27
C THR A 52 0.94 8.83 -14.30
N ALA A 53 1.20 8.24 -13.14
CA ALA A 53 1.23 6.80 -12.93
C ALA A 53 0.18 6.37 -11.90
N ILE A 54 -0.30 5.14 -12.04
CA ILE A 54 -1.12 4.46 -11.04
C ILE A 54 -0.28 3.36 -10.42
N MET A 55 -0.20 3.33 -9.09
CA MET A 55 0.45 2.24 -8.36
C MET A 55 -0.54 1.57 -7.41
N LYS A 56 -0.65 0.24 -7.50
CA LYS A 56 -1.37 -0.59 -6.53
C LYS A 56 -0.46 -0.92 -5.36
N VAL A 57 -0.92 -0.64 -4.15
CA VAL A 57 -0.17 -0.88 -2.91
C VAL A 57 -1.10 -1.32 -1.80
N ARG A 58 -0.57 -2.01 -0.79
CA ARG A 58 -1.27 -2.21 0.47
C ARG A 58 -1.15 -0.96 1.34
N ALA A 59 -2.26 -0.58 1.98
CA ALA A 59 -2.34 0.54 2.91
C ALA A 59 -3.34 0.20 4.02
N GLU A 60 -3.18 0.82 5.18
CA GLU A 60 -4.24 0.83 6.18
C GLU A 60 -5.24 1.92 5.84
N VAL A 61 -6.52 1.55 5.69
CA VAL A 61 -7.60 2.45 5.31
C VAL A 61 -8.55 2.61 6.48
N CYS A 62 -8.82 3.86 6.86
CA CYS A 62 -9.82 4.14 7.88
C CYS A 62 -11.22 3.80 7.36
N LEU A 63 -11.94 2.97 8.09
CA LEU A 63 -13.31 2.57 7.74
C LEU A 63 -14.35 3.68 7.95
N HIS A 64 -13.96 4.77 8.63
CA HIS A 64 -14.84 5.89 8.92
C HIS A 64 -14.60 7.08 7.97
N CYS A 65 -13.38 7.62 7.90
CA CYS A 65 -13.09 8.80 7.07
C CYS A 65 -12.38 8.49 5.75
N GLY A 66 -11.97 7.25 5.50
CA GLY A 66 -11.27 6.85 4.27
C GLY A 66 -9.80 7.25 4.19
N GLU A 67 -9.23 7.84 5.25
CA GLU A 67 -7.80 8.16 5.33
C GLU A 67 -6.94 6.93 5.04
N ARG A 68 -5.82 7.09 4.33
CA ARG A 68 -4.95 5.99 3.91
C ARG A 68 -3.55 6.17 4.48
N LEU A 69 -3.14 5.25 5.35
CA LEU A 69 -1.80 5.23 5.94
C LEU A 69 -0.91 4.26 5.18
N TYR A 70 0.23 4.75 4.72
CA TYR A 70 1.20 3.99 3.95
C TYR A 70 2.44 3.70 4.81
N SER A 71 3.06 2.54 4.62
CA SER A 71 4.35 2.26 5.24
C SER A 71 5.44 3.18 4.69
N GLN A 72 6.51 3.38 5.45
CA GLN A 72 7.64 4.19 5.00
C GLN A 72 8.26 3.67 3.69
N GLU A 73 8.28 2.35 3.50
CA GLU A 73 8.73 1.72 2.25
C GLU A 73 7.85 2.11 1.05
N VAL A 74 6.53 2.08 1.22
CA VAL A 74 5.58 2.49 0.17
C VAL A 74 5.73 3.98 -0.12
N VAL A 75 5.93 4.82 0.89
CA VAL A 75 6.17 6.27 0.70
C VAL A 75 7.45 6.52 -0.09
N ARG A 76 8.56 5.84 0.22
CA ARG A 76 9.81 5.97 -0.56
C ARG A 76 9.61 5.59 -2.02
N ARG A 77 8.88 4.50 -2.29
CA ARG A 77 8.54 4.09 -3.66
C ARG A 77 7.67 5.13 -4.37
N PHE A 78 6.76 5.82 -3.67
CA PHE A 78 6.02 6.93 -4.26
C PHE A 78 6.95 8.07 -4.69
N GLU A 79 7.93 8.42 -3.86
CA GLU A 79 8.91 9.47 -4.14
C GLU A 79 9.81 9.11 -5.33
N GLU A 80 10.32 7.87 -5.37
CA GLU A 80 11.11 7.34 -6.50
C GLU A 80 10.33 7.44 -7.81
N VAL A 81 9.10 6.92 -7.85
CA VAL A 81 8.26 6.95 -9.06
C VAL A 81 7.93 8.38 -9.47
N ARG A 82 7.61 9.28 -8.52
CA ARG A 82 7.40 10.71 -8.83
C ARG A 82 8.64 11.34 -9.45
N GLY A 83 9.82 11.05 -8.92
CA GLY A 83 11.08 11.54 -9.48
C GLY A 83 11.34 11.02 -10.90
N MET A 84 11.04 9.75 -11.17
CA MET A 84 11.13 9.18 -12.52
C MET A 84 10.14 9.84 -13.49
N LEU A 85 8.90 10.08 -13.06
CA LEU A 85 7.89 10.79 -13.86
C LEU A 85 8.35 12.23 -14.19
N GLU A 86 8.88 12.96 -13.21
CA GLU A 86 9.39 14.33 -13.40
C GLU A 86 10.55 14.39 -14.41
N ARG A 87 11.43 13.38 -14.41
CA ARG A 87 12.57 13.29 -15.33
C ARG A 87 12.26 12.58 -16.66
N GLU A 88 10.99 12.24 -16.89
CA GLU A 88 10.52 11.48 -18.06
C GLU A 88 11.18 10.08 -18.22
N GLU A 89 11.70 9.51 -17.13
CA GLU A 89 12.37 8.20 -17.08
C GLU A 89 11.36 7.04 -17.01
N VAL A 90 10.44 6.98 -17.97
CA VAL A 90 9.26 6.10 -17.92
C VAL A 90 9.40 4.81 -18.74
N SER A 91 10.60 4.49 -19.23
CA SER A 91 10.86 3.32 -20.09
C SER A 91 10.52 1.98 -19.42
N ALA A 92 10.59 1.93 -18.08
CA ALA A 92 10.22 0.76 -17.29
C ALA A 92 8.72 0.69 -16.93
N PHE A 93 7.92 1.70 -17.28
CA PHE A 93 6.51 1.78 -16.91
C PHE A 93 5.62 1.22 -18.01
N LYS A 94 4.53 0.54 -17.60
CA LYS A 94 3.50 0.08 -18.53
C LYS A 94 2.58 1.24 -18.87
N LEU A 95 2.50 1.59 -20.15
CA LEU A 95 1.49 2.53 -20.65
C LEU A 95 0.09 1.91 -20.47
N LEU A 96 -0.79 2.60 -19.75
CA LEU A 96 -2.17 2.15 -19.52
C LEU A 96 -3.17 2.75 -20.52
N GLY A 97 -2.84 3.90 -21.12
CA GLY A 97 -3.72 4.62 -22.03
C GLY A 97 -3.22 6.04 -22.29
N LYS A 98 -4.10 6.90 -22.81
CA LYS A 98 -3.84 8.33 -22.98
C LYS A 98 -4.54 9.11 -21.86
N ALA A 99 -3.84 10.08 -21.27
CA ALA A 99 -4.43 11.07 -20.38
C ALA A 99 -4.66 12.37 -21.14
N PHE A 100 -5.76 13.04 -20.86
CA PHE A 100 -6.13 14.31 -21.49
C PHE A 100 -6.46 15.33 -20.42
N GLN A 101 -6.00 16.56 -20.60
CA GLN A 101 -6.49 17.72 -19.87
C GLN A 101 -7.55 18.41 -20.74
N VAL A 102 -8.72 18.69 -20.16
CA VAL A 102 -9.84 19.36 -20.85
C VAL A 102 -10.03 20.73 -20.22
N ALA A 103 -10.33 21.73 -21.04
CA ALA A 103 -10.58 23.12 -20.65
C ALA A 103 -12.03 23.34 -20.21
#